data_AF-A0A3D2Q051-F1
#
_entry.id   AF-A0A3D2Q051-F1
#
_cell.length_a   1.000
_cell.length_b   1.000
_cell.length_c   1.000
_cell.angle_alpha   90.00
_cell.angle_beta   90.00
_cell.angle_gamma   90.00
#
_symmetry.space_group_name_H-M   'P 1'
#
loop_
_entity.id
_entity.type
_entity.pdbx_description
1 polymer ?
#
loop_
_entity_poly.entity_id
_entity_poly.type
_entity_poly.pdbx_seq_one_letter_code
_entity_poly.pdbx_strand_id
1 'polypeptide(L)'
;MNRNQWLSEQTRGWKERGIISEEQFCEIVAGYPIKPSVSPTRIVFVFAALLVGLGVVLFFASNWQELPKVLKLTIIYTAIVLAYYSGYKLYFEKASPGLGFSLIFLGNLFFGAGLWLTGQMFHILSFNSNGFLYWFLAAALLAYLMKSALFMGLAVILLSIYGVTGAVIYSDYLFYYICLVAVVLPFLYFYKTILLTAFSLASLT
;
A
#
# COMPACT_ATOMS: atom_id res chain seq x y z
N MET A 1 -14.48 13.43 19.47
CA MET A 1 -15.31 12.22 19.53
C MET A 1 -16.16 12.15 18.26
N ASN A 2 -16.21 11.02 17.54
CA ASN A 2 -16.96 10.93 16.28
C ASN A 2 -18.48 10.96 16.58
N ARG A 3 -19.28 11.67 15.78
CA ARG A 3 -20.73 11.84 16.01
C ARG A 3 -21.46 10.50 16.11
N ASN A 4 -21.10 9.53 15.29
CA ASN A 4 -21.71 8.19 15.31
C ASN A 4 -21.28 7.38 16.56
N GLN A 5 -20.07 7.60 17.09
CA GLN A 5 -19.62 6.98 18.34
C GLN A 5 -20.40 7.52 19.53
N TRP A 6 -20.54 8.85 19.62
CA TRP A 6 -21.35 9.49 20.65
C TRP A 6 -22.81 8.99 20.60
N LEU A 7 -23.39 8.89 19.40
CA LEU A 7 -24.76 8.43 19.23
C LEU A 7 -24.94 6.99 19.75
N SER A 8 -24.00 6.09 19.41
CA SER A 8 -24.03 4.69 19.86
C SER A 8 -23.90 4.54 21.38
N GLU A 9 -23.06 5.37 22.02
CA GLU A 9 -22.93 5.40 23.48
C GLU A 9 -24.21 5.90 24.15
N GLN A 10 -24.83 6.96 23.61
CA GLN A 10 -26.11 7.47 24.13
C GLN A 10 -27.25 6.47 23.95
N THR A 11 -27.37 5.81 22.80
CA THR A 11 -28.41 4.81 22.55
C THR A 11 -28.28 3.62 23.49
N ARG A 12 -27.05 3.18 23.81
CA ARG A 12 -26.83 2.16 24.84
C ARG A 12 -27.35 2.62 26.21
N GLY A 13 -27.03 3.85 26.61
CA GLY A 13 -27.54 4.42 27.85
C GLY A 13 -29.06 4.60 27.87
N TRP A 14 -29.72 4.80 26.72
CA TRP A 14 -31.18 4.84 26.62
C TRP A 14 -31.82 3.45 26.75
N LYS A 15 -31.19 2.43 26.16
CA LYS A 15 -31.60 1.04 26.31
C LYS A 15 -31.50 0.58 27.77
N GLU A 16 -30.37 0.85 28.44
CA GLU A 16 -30.16 0.49 29.85
C GLU A 16 -31.16 1.18 30.80
N ARG A 17 -31.61 2.39 30.43
CA ARG A 17 -32.65 3.14 31.15
C ARG A 17 -34.08 2.75 30.74
N GLY A 18 -34.26 1.80 29.83
CA GLY A 18 -35.57 1.35 29.35
C GLY A 18 -36.33 2.38 28.51
N ILE A 19 -35.65 3.42 28.00
CA ILE A 19 -36.25 4.48 27.18
C ILE A 19 -36.56 3.96 25.76
N ILE A 20 -35.78 2.99 25.28
CA ILE A 20 -35.93 2.34 23.97
C ILE A 20 -35.86 0.81 24.11
N SER A 21 -36.51 0.08 23.19
CA SER A 21 -36.45 -1.39 23.14
C SER A 21 -35.16 -1.91 22.51
N GLU A 22 -34.88 -3.21 22.68
CA GLU A 22 -33.75 -3.91 22.04
C GLU A 22 -33.82 -3.81 20.51
N GLU A 23 -35.02 -3.96 19.93
CA GLU A 23 -35.24 -3.84 18.50
C GLU A 23 -34.97 -2.43 17.98
N GLN A 24 -35.44 -1.40 18.70
CA GLN A 24 -35.18 0.00 18.36
C GLN A 24 -33.70 0.36 18.46
N PHE A 25 -33.00 -0.19 19.46
CA PHE A 25 -31.55 -0.05 19.57
C PHE A 25 -30.84 -0.62 18.33
N CYS A 26 -31.21 -1.84 17.92
CA CYS A 26 -30.65 -2.49 16.74
C CYS A 26 -30.90 -1.68 15.46
N GLU A 27 -32.12 -1.16 15.24
CA GLU A 27 -32.43 -0.32 14.08
C GLU A 27 -31.62 0.99 14.05
N ILE A 28 -31.54 1.69 15.18
CA ILE A 28 -30.82 2.97 15.25
C ILE A 28 -29.32 2.75 15.00
N VAL A 29 -28.72 1.73 15.60
CA VAL A 29 -27.30 1.42 15.40
C VAL A 29 -27.01 1.00 13.96
N ALA A 30 -27.92 0.24 13.33
CA ALA A 30 -27.81 -0.17 11.94
C ALA A 30 -27.86 1.03 10.97
N GLY A 31 -28.63 2.07 11.29
CA GLY A 31 -28.73 3.31 10.50
C GLY A 31 -27.48 4.21 10.56
N TYR A 32 -26.63 4.05 11.59
CA TYR A 32 -25.46 4.91 11.81
C TYR A 32 -24.18 4.10 12.02
N PRO A 33 -23.69 3.37 11.00
CA PRO A 33 -22.49 2.57 11.13
C PRO A 33 -21.30 3.45 11.54
N ILE A 34 -20.60 3.03 12.60
CA ILE A 34 -19.35 3.65 13.03
C ILE A 34 -18.30 3.27 11.99
N LYS A 35 -17.94 4.20 11.11
CA LYS A 35 -16.79 4.02 10.23
C LYS A 35 -15.55 3.83 11.11
N PRO A 36 -14.73 2.78 10.89
CA PRO A 36 -13.50 2.61 11.63
C PRO A 36 -12.63 3.84 11.40
N SER A 37 -12.37 4.62 12.45
CA SER A 37 -11.38 5.68 12.38
C SER A 37 -10.01 5.04 12.16
N VAL A 38 -9.16 5.71 11.39
CA VAL A 38 -7.76 5.30 11.26
C VAL A 38 -7.17 5.34 12.67
N SER A 39 -6.90 4.18 13.27
CA SER A 39 -6.42 4.17 14.65
C SER A 39 -5.00 4.78 14.65
N PRO A 40 -4.67 5.70 15.58
CA PRO A 40 -3.32 6.22 15.72
C PRO A 40 -2.27 5.10 15.84
N THR A 41 -2.65 3.99 16.47
CA THR A 41 -1.87 2.75 16.55
C THR A 41 -1.49 2.19 15.19
N ARG A 42 -2.40 2.18 14.20
CA ARG A 42 -2.09 1.68 12.85
C ARG A 42 -0.99 2.52 12.19
N ILE A 43 -1.02 3.83 12.38
CA ILE A 43 -0.01 4.75 11.86
C ILE A 43 1.35 4.46 12.52
N VAL A 44 1.38 4.34 13.85
CA VAL A 44 2.60 4.00 14.60
C VAL A 44 3.20 2.67 14.11
N PHE A 45 2.38 1.64 13.87
CA PHE A 45 2.89 0.36 13.36
C PHE A 45 3.45 0.47 11.93
N VAL A 46 2.86 1.28 11.06
CA VAL A 46 3.41 1.55 9.73
C VAL A 46 4.77 2.24 9.85
N PHE A 47 4.87 3.29 10.66
CA PHE A 47 6.14 4.01 10.87
C PHE A 47 7.20 3.15 11.54
N ALA A 48 6.84 2.33 12.53
CA ALA A 48 7.76 1.40 13.17
C ALA A 48 8.28 0.37 12.17
N ALA A 49 7.40 -0.22 11.34
CA ALA A 49 7.80 -1.15 10.29
C ALA A 49 8.73 -0.48 9.26
N LEU A 50 8.43 0.77 8.87
CA LEU A 50 9.29 1.56 7.98
C LEU A 50 10.66 1.82 8.60
N LEU A 51 10.73 2.25 9.86
CA LEU A 51 11.98 2.56 10.56
C LEU A 51 12.84 1.31 10.78
N VAL A 52 12.23 0.20 11.17
CA VAL A 52 12.92 -1.10 11.30
C VAL A 52 13.43 -1.55 9.94
N GLY A 53 12.59 -1.48 8.90
CA GLY A 53 12.99 -1.79 7.54
C GLY A 53 14.15 -0.92 7.06
N LEU A 54 14.10 0.39 7.34
CA LEU A 54 15.19 1.32 7.05
C LEU A 54 16.46 0.97 7.80
N GLY A 55 16.36 0.65 9.10
CA GLY A 55 17.51 0.30 9.94
C GLY A 55 18.22 -0.96 9.45
N VAL A 56 17.46 -2.00 9.07
CA VAL A 56 18.02 -3.22 8.48
C VAL A 56 18.71 -2.92 7.16
N VAL A 57 18.07 -2.15 6.27
CA VAL A 57 18.66 -1.74 4.99
C VAL A 57 19.93 -0.91 5.22
N LEU A 58 19.93 0.04 6.15
CA LEU A 58 21.08 0.89 6.47
C LEU A 58 22.26 0.10 7.07
N PHE A 59 21.98 -0.89 7.93
CA PHE A 59 23.00 -1.77 8.51
C PHE A 59 23.70 -2.62 7.44
N PHE A 60 22.96 -3.14 6.47
CA PHE A 60 23.56 -3.84 5.34
C PHE A 60 24.22 -2.86 4.35
N ALA A 61 23.65 -1.67 4.16
CA ALA A 61 24.19 -0.63 3.29
C ALA A 61 25.57 -0.14 3.76
N SER A 62 25.79 -0.02 5.07
CA SER A 62 27.09 0.41 5.62
C SER A 62 28.21 -0.60 5.37
N ASN A 63 27.89 -1.89 5.25
CA ASN A 63 28.85 -2.95 4.93
C ASN A 63 28.81 -3.35 3.44
N TRP A 64 28.06 -2.62 2.62
CA TRP A 64 27.66 -3.07 1.27
C TRP A 64 28.83 -3.20 0.29
N GLN A 65 29.90 -2.42 0.43
CA GLN A 65 31.01 -2.51 -0.51
C GLN A 65 31.75 -3.85 -0.42
N GLU A 66 31.86 -4.41 0.79
CA GLU A 66 32.64 -5.62 1.06
C GLU A 66 31.86 -6.92 0.77
N LEU A 67 30.53 -6.84 0.65
CA LEU A 67 29.69 -8.02 0.48
C LEU A 67 29.74 -8.57 -0.97
N PRO A 68 29.92 -9.91 -1.14
CA PRO A 68 29.79 -10.57 -2.42
C PRO A 68 28.39 -10.39 -3.04
N LYS A 69 28.31 -10.39 -4.37
CA LYS A 69 27.04 -10.21 -5.11
C LYS A 69 25.95 -11.19 -4.68
N VAL A 70 26.31 -12.46 -4.51
CA VAL A 70 25.38 -13.52 -4.08
C VAL A 70 24.75 -13.17 -2.73
N LEU A 71 25.55 -12.75 -1.76
CA LEU A 71 25.06 -12.43 -0.42
C LEU A 71 24.13 -11.21 -0.43
N LYS A 72 24.45 -10.18 -1.22
CA LYS A 72 23.58 -9.01 -1.43
C LYS A 72 22.20 -9.43 -1.97
N LEU A 73 22.19 -10.28 -3.00
CA LEU A 73 20.93 -10.80 -3.56
C LEU A 73 20.17 -11.62 -2.51
N THR A 74 20.83 -12.53 -1.79
CA THR A 74 20.19 -13.32 -0.73
C THR A 74 19.54 -12.43 0.32
N ILE A 75 20.20 -11.36 0.76
CA ILE A 75 19.64 -10.41 1.74
C ILE A 75 18.38 -9.74 1.17
N ILE A 76 18.45 -9.20 -0.06
CA ILE A 76 17.31 -8.54 -0.71
C ILE A 76 16.12 -9.50 -0.84
N TYR A 77 16.34 -10.69 -1.42
CA TYR A 77 15.28 -11.68 -1.62
C TYR A 77 14.69 -12.16 -0.30
N THR A 78 15.53 -12.41 0.71
CA THR A 78 15.08 -12.86 2.03
C THR A 78 14.22 -11.79 2.70
N ALA A 79 14.63 -10.52 2.63
CA ALA A 79 13.85 -9.41 3.18
C ALA A 79 12.46 -9.30 2.51
N ILE A 80 12.39 -9.42 1.18
CA ILE A 80 11.12 -9.40 0.43
C ILE A 80 10.23 -10.58 0.83
N VAL A 81 10.78 -11.79 0.83
CA VAL A 81 10.03 -13.02 1.18
C VAL A 81 9.52 -12.97 2.61
N LEU A 82 10.36 -12.58 3.58
CA LEU A 82 9.97 -12.49 4.98
C LEU A 82 8.89 -11.43 5.20
N ALA A 83 8.99 -10.27 4.54
CA ALA A 83 7.97 -9.22 4.64
C ALA A 83 6.62 -9.70 4.08
N TYR A 84 6.60 -10.31 2.89
CA TYR A 84 5.36 -10.82 2.32
C TYR A 84 4.79 -12.01 3.09
N TYR A 85 5.61 -12.98 3.49
CA TYR A 85 5.17 -14.16 4.22
C TYR A 85 4.58 -13.79 5.58
N SER A 86 5.31 -12.99 6.36
CA SER A 86 4.85 -12.53 7.68
C SER A 86 3.61 -11.65 7.54
N GLY A 87 3.60 -10.78 6.53
CA GLY A 87 2.45 -9.93 6.22
C GLY A 87 1.21 -10.73 5.85
N TYR A 88 1.36 -11.75 4.99
CA TYR A 88 0.30 -12.67 4.60
C TYR A 88 -0.28 -13.40 5.82
N LYS A 89 0.58 -14.05 6.62
CA LYS A 89 0.21 -14.74 7.86
C LYS A 89 -0.61 -13.85 8.77
N LEU A 90 -0.09 -12.67 9.11
CA LEU A 90 -0.75 -11.75 10.05
C LEU A 90 -2.04 -11.12 9.51
N TYR A 91 -2.11 -10.89 8.19
CA TYR A 91 -3.28 -10.31 7.55
C TYR A 91 -4.42 -11.31 7.37
N PHE A 92 -4.13 -12.46 6.76
CA PHE A 92 -5.15 -13.43 6.36
C PHE A 92 -5.56 -14.36 7.49
N GLU A 93 -4.67 -14.70 8.43
CA GLU A 93 -5.04 -15.46 9.64
C GLU A 93 -5.67 -14.58 10.73
N LYS A 94 -5.92 -13.29 10.43
CA LYS A 94 -6.56 -12.30 11.29
C LYS A 94 -5.92 -12.08 12.67
N ALA A 95 -4.66 -12.50 12.87
CA ALA A 95 -3.93 -12.30 14.12
C ALA A 95 -3.68 -10.80 14.39
N SER A 96 -3.18 -10.06 13.39
CA SER A 96 -3.09 -8.60 13.46
C SER A 96 -3.17 -7.97 12.05
N PRO A 97 -4.39 -7.77 11.50
CA PRO A 97 -4.57 -7.32 10.12
C PRO A 97 -3.87 -5.99 9.79
N GLY A 98 -3.77 -5.08 10.77
CA GLY A 98 -3.05 -3.81 10.58
C GLY A 98 -1.56 -4.01 10.30
N LEU A 99 -0.89 -4.79 11.14
CA LEU A 99 0.55 -5.07 10.98
C LEU A 99 0.80 -5.93 9.73
N GLY A 100 -0.07 -6.90 9.44
CA GLY A 100 0.04 -7.72 8.24
C GLY A 100 -0.04 -6.88 6.95
N PHE A 101 -0.99 -5.94 6.89
CA PHE A 101 -1.09 -4.98 5.80
C PHE A 101 0.17 -4.14 5.65
N SER A 102 0.71 -3.62 6.76
CA SER A 102 1.94 -2.83 6.76
C SER A 102 3.16 -3.62 6.27
N LEU A 103 3.28 -4.89 6.63
CA LEU A 103 4.37 -5.76 6.19
C LEU A 103 4.27 -6.13 4.70
N ILE A 104 3.06 -6.35 4.18
CA ILE A 104 2.86 -6.53 2.72
C ILE A 104 3.25 -5.26 1.97
N PHE A 105 2.90 -4.09 2.51
CA PHE A 105 3.32 -2.82 1.93
C PHE A 105 4.83 -2.64 1.98
N LEU A 106 5.47 -2.97 3.10
CA LEU A 106 6.92 -2.94 3.25
C LEU A 106 7.62 -3.90 2.26
N GLY A 107 7.07 -5.09 2.05
CA GLY A 107 7.54 -6.04 1.05
C GLY A 107 7.53 -5.45 -0.36
N ASN A 108 6.50 -4.68 -0.71
CA ASN A 108 6.43 -3.96 -1.98
C ASN A 108 7.49 -2.85 -2.10
N LEU A 109 7.84 -2.18 -0.99
CA LEU A 109 8.93 -1.21 -0.99
C LEU A 109 10.31 -1.88 -1.14
N PHE A 110 10.53 -3.01 -0.45
CA PHE A 110 11.74 -3.80 -0.61
C PHE A 110 11.89 -4.36 -2.02
N PHE A 111 10.79 -4.74 -2.68
CA PHE A 111 10.81 -5.13 -4.09
C PHE A 111 11.35 -3.99 -4.98
N GLY A 112 10.80 -2.77 -4.83
CA GLY A 112 11.28 -1.60 -5.54
C GLY A 112 12.75 -1.29 -5.29
N ALA A 113 13.17 -1.24 -4.02
CA ALA A 113 14.57 -1.03 -3.66
C ALA A 113 15.49 -2.13 -4.23
N GLY A 114 15.02 -3.38 -4.22
CA GLY A 114 15.72 -4.54 -4.76
C GLY A 114 15.98 -4.43 -6.27
N LEU A 115 15.05 -3.87 -7.05
CA LEU A 115 15.25 -3.62 -8.47
C LEU A 115 16.44 -2.67 -8.71
N TRP A 116 16.52 -1.56 -7.99
CA TRP A 116 17.63 -0.60 -8.13
C TRP A 116 18.97 -1.16 -7.63
N LEU A 117 18.97 -1.84 -6.49
CA LEU A 117 20.18 -2.45 -5.93
C LEU A 117 20.73 -3.54 -6.87
N THR A 118 19.83 -4.33 -7.47
CA THR A 118 20.21 -5.34 -8.46
C THR A 118 20.71 -4.69 -9.75
N GLY A 119 20.02 -3.67 -10.26
CA GLY A 119 20.44 -2.92 -11.45
C GLY A 119 21.85 -2.33 -11.30
N GLN A 120 22.14 -1.72 -10.15
CA GLN A 120 23.48 -1.20 -9.83
C GLN A 120 24.53 -2.32 -9.76
N MET A 121 24.21 -3.45 -9.13
CA MET A 121 25.13 -4.59 -8.94
C MET A 121 25.60 -5.23 -10.26
N PHE A 122 24.75 -5.18 -11.29
CA PHE A 122 25.02 -5.72 -12.62
C PHE A 122 25.32 -4.65 -13.67
N HIS A 123 25.47 -3.38 -13.28
CA HIS A 123 25.71 -2.26 -14.19
C HIS A 123 24.70 -2.19 -15.36
N ILE A 124 23.43 -2.53 -15.10
CA ILE A 124 22.39 -2.54 -16.12
C ILE A 124 21.90 -1.10 -16.32
N LEU A 125 22.32 -0.48 -17.44
CA LEU A 125 22.00 0.90 -17.81
C LEU A 125 20.51 1.13 -18.13
N SER A 126 19.74 0.07 -18.41
CA SER A 126 18.35 0.12 -18.85
C SER A 126 17.30 0.25 -17.72
N PHE A 127 17.73 0.31 -16.45
CA PHE A 127 16.80 0.42 -15.32
C PHE A 127 16.26 1.83 -15.04
N ASN A 128 16.74 2.88 -15.72
CA ASN A 128 16.38 4.25 -15.37
C ASN A 128 14.88 4.55 -15.45
N SER A 129 14.15 3.96 -16.40
CA SER A 129 12.68 4.09 -16.48
C SER A 129 11.96 2.76 -16.24
N ASN A 130 12.41 1.66 -16.86
CA ASN A 130 11.70 0.38 -16.81
C ASN A 130 11.59 -0.23 -15.40
N GLY A 131 12.48 0.14 -14.47
CA GLY A 131 12.37 -0.24 -13.06
C GLY A 131 11.05 0.18 -12.42
N PHE A 132 10.57 1.38 -12.75
CA PHE A 132 9.28 1.89 -12.26
C PHE A 132 8.09 1.10 -12.83
N LEU A 133 8.20 0.59 -14.06
CA LEU A 133 7.16 -0.24 -14.68
C LEU A 133 7.05 -1.60 -13.99
N TYR A 134 8.18 -2.28 -13.73
CA TYR A 134 8.15 -3.54 -13.00
C TYR A 134 7.59 -3.37 -11.59
N TRP A 135 7.94 -2.26 -10.93
CA TRP A 135 7.40 -1.93 -9.61
C TRP A 135 5.91 -1.58 -9.65
N PHE A 136 5.48 -0.84 -10.67
CA PHE A 136 4.07 -0.57 -10.94
C PHE A 136 3.27 -1.86 -11.05
N LEU A 137 3.74 -2.86 -11.80
CA LEU A 137 3.04 -4.14 -11.96
C LEU A 137 2.86 -4.86 -10.61
N ALA A 138 3.91 -4.88 -9.77
CA ALA A 138 3.83 -5.47 -8.43
C ALA A 138 2.84 -4.70 -7.52
N ALA A 139 2.92 -3.37 -7.52
CA ALA A 139 2.02 -2.52 -6.74
C ALA A 139 0.56 -2.64 -7.19
N ALA A 140 0.31 -2.68 -8.51
CA ALA A 140 -1.00 -2.87 -9.10
C ALA A 140 -1.59 -4.23 -8.72
N LEU A 141 -0.81 -5.31 -8.86
CA LEU A 141 -1.23 -6.66 -8.46
C LEU A 141 -1.66 -6.68 -6.98
N LEU A 142 -0.85 -6.09 -6.10
CA LEU A 142 -1.18 -5.98 -4.67
C LEU A 142 -2.39 -5.09 -4.42
N ALA A 143 -2.62 -4.05 -5.22
CA ALA A 143 -3.83 -3.23 -5.11
C ALA A 143 -5.10 -4.06 -5.31
N TYR A 144 -5.13 -4.92 -6.33
CA TYR A 144 -6.25 -5.82 -6.58
C TYR A 144 -6.40 -6.91 -5.51
N LEU A 145 -5.29 -7.54 -5.10
CA LEU A 145 -5.29 -8.59 -4.07
C LEU A 145 -5.76 -8.06 -2.71
N MET A 146 -5.25 -6.90 -2.31
CA MET A 146 -5.53 -6.27 -1.02
C MET A 146 -6.75 -5.34 -1.06
N LYS A 147 -7.35 -5.13 -2.25
CA LYS A 147 -8.48 -4.22 -2.49
C LYS A 147 -8.26 -2.83 -1.89
N SER A 148 -7.04 -2.30 -2.06
CA SER A 148 -6.58 -1.14 -1.30
C SER A 148 -6.12 0.01 -2.18
N ALA A 149 -6.73 1.16 -1.95
CA ALA A 149 -6.40 2.41 -2.63
C ALA A 149 -4.98 2.89 -2.37
N LEU A 150 -4.35 2.46 -1.27
CA LEU A 150 -2.98 2.83 -0.92
C LEU A 150 -1.97 2.19 -1.90
N PHE A 151 -2.14 0.91 -2.21
CA PHE A 151 -1.33 0.23 -3.23
C PHE A 151 -1.61 0.77 -4.63
N MET A 152 -2.88 1.08 -4.94
CA MET A 152 -3.21 1.69 -6.23
C MET A 152 -2.61 3.10 -6.36
N GLY A 153 -2.64 3.91 -5.30
CA GLY A 153 -2.01 5.23 -5.28
C GLY A 153 -0.51 5.14 -5.55
N LEU A 154 0.18 4.17 -4.92
CA LEU A 154 1.58 3.89 -5.21
C LEU A 154 1.79 3.47 -6.68
N ALA A 155 0.94 2.57 -7.20
CA ALA A 155 1.01 2.15 -8.60
C ALA A 155 0.86 3.34 -9.56
N VAL A 156 -0.11 4.22 -9.34
CA VAL A 156 -0.29 5.43 -10.15
C VAL A 156 0.95 6.33 -10.07
N ILE A 157 1.49 6.60 -8.88
CA ILE A 157 2.71 7.40 -8.72
C ILE A 157 3.88 6.79 -9.52
N LEU A 158 4.08 5.48 -9.43
CA LEU A 158 5.15 4.78 -10.15
C LEU A 158 4.95 4.84 -11.66
N LEU A 159 3.71 4.66 -12.13
CA LEU A 159 3.37 4.78 -13.55
C LEU A 159 3.56 6.21 -14.05
N SER A 160 3.23 7.23 -13.25
CA SER A 160 3.48 8.63 -13.59
C SER A 160 4.97 8.95 -13.69
N ILE A 161 5.80 8.41 -12.77
CA ILE A 161 7.26 8.55 -12.86
C ILE A 161 7.80 7.86 -14.12
N TYR A 162 7.31 6.66 -14.43
CA TYR A 162 7.63 5.98 -15.69
C TYR A 162 7.22 6.83 -16.90
N GLY A 163 6.01 7.39 -16.87
CA GLY A 163 5.47 8.25 -17.92
C GLY A 163 6.33 9.49 -18.14
N VAL A 164 6.68 10.24 -17.09
CA VAL A 164 7.52 11.45 -17.20
C VAL A 164 8.92 11.10 -17.70
N THR A 165 9.54 10.05 -17.16
CA THR A 165 10.90 9.67 -17.58
C THR A 165 10.94 9.06 -18.98
N GLY A 166 9.93 8.27 -19.36
CA GLY A 166 9.82 7.66 -20.68
C GLY A 166 9.35 8.62 -21.78
N ALA A 167 8.44 9.55 -21.46
CA ALA A 167 7.93 10.58 -22.37
C ALA A 167 9.03 11.54 -22.83
N VAL A 168 9.96 11.88 -21.92
CA VAL A 168 11.09 12.78 -22.21
C VAL A 168 12.13 12.10 -23.13
N ILE A 169 12.18 10.77 -23.18
CA ILE A 169 13.25 10.04 -23.86
C ILE A 169 12.78 9.29 -25.12
N TYR A 170 11.56 8.74 -25.11
CA TYR A 170 11.09 7.78 -26.13
C TYR A 170 9.74 8.14 -26.81
N SER A 171 9.08 9.23 -26.41
CA SER A 171 7.79 9.67 -26.97
C SER A 171 6.64 8.65 -26.90
N ASP A 172 6.72 7.68 -25.98
CA ASP A 172 5.85 6.49 -25.97
C ASP A 172 4.60 6.67 -25.09
N TYR A 173 3.85 7.75 -25.35
CA TYR A 173 2.70 8.16 -24.55
C TYR A 173 1.54 7.15 -24.57
N LEU A 174 1.37 6.42 -25.69
CA LEU A 174 0.28 5.47 -25.86
C LEU A 174 0.34 4.33 -24.84
N PHE A 175 1.53 3.78 -24.58
CA PHE A 175 1.69 2.69 -23.62
C PHE A 175 1.35 3.15 -22.19
N TYR A 176 1.78 4.35 -21.80
CA TYR A 176 1.42 4.96 -20.53
C TYR A 176 -0.11 5.09 -20.36
N TYR A 177 -0.80 5.66 -21.36
CA TYR A 177 -2.25 5.83 -21.30
C TYR A 177 -3.00 4.49 -21.28
N ILE A 178 -2.53 3.49 -22.05
CA ILE A 178 -3.11 2.14 -22.03
C ILE A 178 -3.00 1.54 -20.63
N CYS A 179 -1.83 1.60 -19.99
CA CYS A 179 -1.66 1.09 -18.62
C CYS A 179 -2.55 1.82 -17.61
N LEU A 180 -2.68 3.14 -17.73
CA LEU A 180 -3.53 3.93 -16.84
C LEU A 180 -5.00 3.52 -16.99
N VAL A 181 -5.50 3.46 -18.22
CA VAL A 181 -6.89 3.05 -18.52
C VAL A 181 -7.14 1.60 -18.10
N ALA A 182 -6.25 0.67 -18.46
CA ALA A 182 -6.45 -0.76 -18.22
C ALA A 182 -6.35 -1.17 -16.74
N VAL A 183 -5.61 -0.42 -15.91
CA VAL A 183 -5.35 -0.79 -14.51
C VAL A 183 -6.11 0.11 -13.55
N VAL A 184 -6.15 1.42 -13.79
CA VAL A 184 -6.75 2.37 -12.82
C VAL A 184 -8.27 2.40 -12.95
N LEU A 185 -8.82 2.41 -14.16
CA LEU A 185 -10.28 2.53 -14.35
C LEU A 185 -11.06 1.30 -13.86
N PRO A 186 -10.65 0.05 -14.15
CA PRO A 186 -11.37 -1.10 -13.61
C PRO A 186 -11.32 -1.14 -12.09
N PHE A 187 -10.19 -0.78 -11.49
CA PHE A 187 -10.09 -0.69 -10.04
C PHE A 187 -11.04 0.36 -9.45
N LEU A 188 -11.10 1.55 -10.04
CA LEU A 188 -12.04 2.60 -9.63
C LEU A 188 -13.49 2.15 -9.74
N TYR A 189 -13.83 1.47 -10.83
CA TYR A 189 -15.16 0.92 -11.07
C TYR A 189 -15.56 -0.12 -10.02
N PHE A 190 -14.68 -1.09 -9.74
CA PHE A 190 -14.97 -2.18 -8.80
C PHE A 190 -14.94 -1.75 -7.33
N TYR A 191 -14.11 -0.76 -6.96
CA TYR A 191 -13.84 -0.41 -5.55
C TYR A 191 -14.36 0.98 -5.13
N LYS A 192 -15.10 1.69 -5.99
CA LYS A 192 -15.87 2.93 -5.70
C LYS A 192 -15.13 3.95 -4.81
N THR A 193 -13.84 4.18 -5.05
CA THR A 193 -13.02 5.02 -4.17
C THR A 193 -12.90 6.45 -4.70
N ILE A 194 -13.58 7.39 -4.03
CA ILE A 194 -13.65 8.83 -4.36
C ILE A 194 -12.29 9.57 -4.29
N LEU A 195 -11.29 9.03 -3.57
CA LEU A 195 -10.00 9.70 -3.37
C LEU A 195 -9.02 9.53 -4.55
N LEU A 196 -9.21 8.52 -5.39
CA LEU A 196 -8.31 8.22 -6.52
C LEU A 196 -8.64 9.02 -7.78
N THR A 197 -9.88 9.50 -7.94
CA THR A 197 -10.28 10.37 -9.06
C THR A 197 -9.52 11.69 -9.01
N ALA A 198 -9.33 12.27 -7.83
CA ALA A 198 -8.59 13.52 -7.62
C ALA A 198 -7.10 13.41 -8.01
N PHE A 199 -6.44 12.29 -7.69
CA PHE A 199 -5.02 12.09 -7.99
C PHE A 199 -4.76 11.78 -9.47
N SER A 200 -5.67 11.04 -10.12
CA SER A 200 -5.55 10.73 -11.57
C SER A 200 -5.72 11.95 -12.47
N LEU A 201 -6.57 12.91 -12.07
CA LEU A 201 -6.76 14.17 -12.80
C LEU A 201 -5.55 15.09 -12.67
N ALA A 202 -4.87 15.09 -11.52
CA ALA A 202 -3.66 15.88 -11.32
C ALA A 202 -2.43 15.34 -12.08
N SER A 203 -2.41 14.05 -12.45
CA SER A 203 -1.38 13.48 -13.32
C SER A 203 -1.61 13.72 -14.82
N LEU A 204 -2.74 14.32 -15.19
CA LEU A 204 -3.12 14.64 -16.57
C LEU A 204 -2.92 16.14 -16.90
N THR A 205 -2.48 16.95 -15.94
CA THR A 205 -2.15 18.38 -16.07
C THR A 205 -0.65 18.59 -15.95
#